data_AF-A0A9E5DPB4-F1
#
_entry.id   AF-A0A9E5DPB4-F1
#
_cell.length_a   1.000
_cell.length_b   1.000
_cell.length_c   1.000
_cell.angle_alpha   90.00
_cell.angle_beta   90.00
_cell.angle_gamma   90.00
#
_symmetry.space_group_name_H-M   'P 1'
#
loop_
_entity.id
_entity.type
_entity.pdbx_description
1 polymer ?
#
loop_
_entity_poly.entity_id
_entity_poly.type
_entity_poly.pdbx_seq_one_letter_code
_entity_poly.pdbx_strand_id
1 'polypeptide(L)' 'MNEGVLSIRAEHREDVAKNTPTYYRRERRYGATSRRIALPGVVADAPAEAELRDGVLRVEIAAPQRT' A
#
# COMPACT_ATOMS: atom_id res chain seq x y z
N MET A 1 3.44 11.16 3.56
CA MET A 1 2.69 11.03 4.82
C MET A 1 1.96 12.35 5.02
N ASN A 2 0.89 12.43 5.81
CA ASN A 2 0.32 13.74 6.15
C ASN A 2 -0.36 13.66 7.51
N GLU A 3 -0.10 14.64 8.39
CA GLU A 3 -0.71 14.76 9.72
C GLU A 3 -0.71 13.45 10.52
N GLY A 4 0.41 12.70 10.49
CA GLY A 4 0.53 11.43 11.21
C GLY A 4 -0.23 10.24 10.58
N VAL A 5 -0.79 10.41 9.38
CA VAL A 5 -1.50 9.35 8.66
C VAL A 5 -0.66 8.83 7.50
N LEU A 6 -0.31 7.54 7.54
CA LEU A 6 0.26 6.82 6.40
C LEU A 6 -0.88 6.44 5.45
N SER A 7 -0.79 6.94 4.21
CA SER A 7 -1.70 6.55 3.13
C SER A 7 -0.98 5.62 2.15
N ILE A 8 -1.52 4.43 1.95
CA ILE A 8 -1.04 3.43 0.99
C ILE A 8 -2.08 3.32 -0.12
N ARG A 9 -1.65 3.44 -1.38
CA ARG A 9 -2.49 3.24 -2.57
C ARG A 9 -1.77 2.30 -3.52
N ALA A 10 -2.51 1.33 -4.06
CA ALA A 10 -1.98 0.40 -5.06
C ALA A 10 -3.06 0.06 -6.08
N GLU A 11 -2.65 -0.29 -7.28
CA GLU A 11 -3.53 -0.74 -8.36
C GLU A 11 -2.98 -2.04 -8.94
N HIS A 12 -3.80 -3.10 -8.93
CA HIS A 12 -3.49 -4.34 -9.62
C HIS A 12 -4.31 -4.41 -10.91
N ARG A 13 -3.65 -4.23 -12.05
CA ARG A 13 -4.28 -4.34 -13.37
C ARG A 13 -4.22 -5.77 -13.88
N GLU A 14 -5.30 -6.21 -14.52
CA GLU A 14 -5.35 -7.47 -15.27
C GLU A 14 -5.21 -7.12 -16.75
N ASP A 15 -4.18 -7.61 -17.42
CA ASP A 15 -4.03 -7.45 -18.87
C ASP A 15 -5.02 -8.37 -19.59
N VAL A 16 -6.21 -7.85 -19.86
CA VAL A 16 -7.23 -8.54 -20.63
C VAL A 16 -6.93 -8.34 -22.12
N ALA A 17 -6.05 -9.16 -22.68
CA ALA A 17 -5.99 -9.28 -24.14
C ALA A 17 -7.35 -9.79 -24.67
N LYS A 18 -7.69 -9.44 -25.93
CA LYS A 18 -9.00 -9.62 -26.61
C LYS A 18 -9.63 -11.04 -26.59
N ASN A 19 -9.00 -12.02 -25.97
CA ASN A 19 -9.55 -13.33 -25.66
C ASN A 19 -9.81 -13.39 -24.14
N THR A 20 -10.99 -12.93 -23.71
CA THR A 20 -11.37 -12.97 -22.30
C THR A 20 -11.30 -14.41 -21.78
N PRO A 21 -10.40 -14.74 -20.84
CA PRO A 21 -10.31 -16.09 -20.31
C PRO A 21 -11.61 -16.46 -19.60
N THR A 22 -12.18 -17.62 -19.96
CA THR A 22 -13.41 -18.12 -19.33
C THR A 22 -13.04 -18.78 -18.00
N TYR A 23 -13.42 -18.15 -16.90
CA TYR A 23 -13.15 -18.68 -15.56
C TYR A 23 -14.38 -19.44 -15.02
N TYR A 24 -14.19 -20.67 -14.56
CA TYR A 24 -15.20 -21.35 -13.73
C TYR A 24 -15.33 -20.69 -12.34
N ARG A 25 -14.23 -20.15 -11.79
CA ARG A 25 -14.20 -19.42 -10.51
C ARG A 25 -13.01 -18.45 -10.45
N ARG A 26 -13.24 -17.27 -9.87
CA ARG A 26 -12.26 -16.19 -9.71
C ARG A 26 -12.35 -15.61 -8.30
N GLU A 27 -11.28 -15.77 -7.53
CA GLU A 27 -11.23 -15.34 -6.13
C GLU A 27 -10.21 -14.22 -5.88
N ARG A 28 -9.20 -14.12 -6.75
CA ARG A 28 -8.16 -13.09 -6.66
C ARG A 28 -8.78 -11.72 -6.93
N ARG A 29 -8.52 -10.80 -6.01
CA ARG A 29 -8.92 -9.39 -6.14
C ARG A 29 -7.97 -8.65 -7.08
N TYR A 30 -8.53 -7.77 -7.87
CA TYR A 30 -7.87 -6.89 -8.83
C TYR A 30 -8.49 -5.50 -8.70
N GLY A 31 -7.88 -4.50 -9.33
CA GLY A 31 -8.28 -3.11 -9.26
C GLY A 31 -7.53 -2.32 -8.19
N ALA A 32 -8.05 -1.14 -7.89
CA ALA A 32 -7.44 -0.21 -6.94
C ALA A 32 -7.75 -0.58 -5.48
N THR A 33 -6.76 -0.42 -4.62
CA THR A 33 -6.90 -0.51 -3.17
C THR A 33 -6.27 0.70 -2.49
N SER A 34 -6.84 1.09 -1.35
CA SER A 34 -6.27 2.13 -0.51
C SER A 34 -6.44 1.79 0.96
N ARG A 35 -5.43 2.11 1.75
CA ARG A 35 -5.43 1.96 3.21
C ARG A 35 -4.87 3.22 3.85
N ARG A 36 -5.42 3.58 5.00
CA ARG A 36 -4.89 4.64 5.86
C ARG A 36 -4.60 4.06 7.23
N ILE A 37 -3.45 4.42 7.79
CA ILE A 37 -2.99 3.94 9.09
C ILE A 37 -2.53 5.17 9.87
N ALA A 38 -3.14 5.41 11.03
CA ALA A 38 -2.68 6.44 11.95
C ALA A 38 -1.42 5.94 12.66
N LEU A 39 -0.39 6.78 12.68
CA LEU A 39 0.91 6.46 13.27
C LEU A 39 0.99 7.02 14.69
N PRO A 40 1.43 6.22 15.67
CA PRO A 40 1.50 6.67 17.06
C PRO A 40 2.58 7.74 17.23
N GLY A 41 2.21 8.90 17.77
CA GLY A 41 3.15 9.96 18.17
C GLY A 41 3.85 10.70 17.02
N VAL A 42 3.56 10.35 15.76
CA VAL A 42 4.09 11.04 14.58
C VAL A 42 3.06 12.08 14.16
N VAL A 43 3.39 13.37 14.30
CA VAL A 43 2.52 14.51 13.95
C VAL A 43 3.03 15.32 12.76
N ALA A 44 4.26 15.07 12.33
CA ALA A 44 4.91 15.73 11.20
C ALA A 44 5.53 14.71 10.24
N ASP A 45 6.01 15.15 9.07
CA ASP A 45 6.67 14.29 8.10
C ASP A 45 7.96 13.69 8.71
N ALA A 46 7.86 12.43 9.13
CA ALA A 46 8.99 11.64 9.61
C ALA A 46 9.78 11.06 8.41
N PRO A 47 11.12 10.93 8.53
CA PRO A 47 11.90 10.16 7.58
C PRO A 47 11.30 8.76 7.39
N ALA A 48 11.16 8.36 6.13
CA ALA A 48 10.56 7.09 5.77
C ALA A 48 11.26 6.48 4.54
N GLU A 49 11.42 5.17 4.58
CA GLU A 49 11.95 4.36 3.49
C GLU A 49 10.92 3.29 3.11
N ALA A 50 10.90 2.89 1.84
CA ALA A 50 9.97 1.88 1.36
C ALA A 50 10.61 0.98 0.31
N GLU A 51 10.32 -0.33 0.40
CA GLU A 51 10.76 -1.35 -0.54
C GLU A 51 9.58 -2.24 -0.91
N LEU A 52 9.44 -2.51 -2.21
CA LEU A 52 8.48 -3.50 -2.72
C LEU A 52 9.26 -4.69 -3.26
N ARG A 53 9.11 -5.83 -2.61
CA ARG A 53 9.79 -7.06 -3.00
C ARG A 53 8.85 -8.25 -2.88
N ASP A 54 8.81 -9.09 -3.92
CA ASP A 54 8.04 -10.34 -3.97
C ASP A 54 6.54 -10.15 -3.58
N GLY A 55 5.95 -9.02 -3.99
CA GLY A 55 4.56 -8.66 -3.70
C GLY A 55 4.30 -8.08 -2.31
N VAL A 56 5.34 -7.83 -1.52
CA VAL A 56 5.24 -7.25 -0.17
C VAL A 56 5.84 -5.86 -0.14
N LEU A 57 5.00 -4.87 0.22
CA LEU A 57 5.45 -3.51 0.51
C LEU A 57 5.90 -3.43 1.97
N ARG A 58 7.20 -3.19 2.19
CA ARG A 58 7.78 -2.85 3.48
C ARG A 58 7.95 -1.34 3.55
N VAL A 59 7.44 -0.72 4.62
CA VAL A 59 7.58 0.71 4.89
C VAL A 59 8.20 0.87 6.27
N GLU A 60 9.36 1.51 6.33
CA GLU A 60 10.06 1.82 7.58
C GLU A 60 9.94 3.31 7.85
N ILE A 61 9.54 3.66 9.07
CA ILE A 61 9.26 5.04 9.48
C ILE A 61 10.00 5.29 10.78
N ALA A 62 10.76 6.37 10.84
CA ALA A 62 11.48 6.75 12.05
C ALA A 62 10.50 6.98 13.20
N ALA A 63 10.79 6.37 14.36
CA ALA A 63 10.01 6.60 15.57
C ALA A 63 10.11 8.08 16.02
N PRO A 64 9.05 8.63 16.63
CA PRO A 64 9.12 9.97 17.18
C PRO A 64 10.20 10.05 18.27
N GLN A 65 10.94 11.16 18.30
CA GLN A 65 11.91 11.45 19.36
C GLN A 65 11.18 11.49 20.71
N ARG A 66 11.68 10.73 21.69
CA ARG A 66 11.18 10.82 23.06
C ARG A 66 11.74 12.10 23.68
N THR A 67 10.86 13.02 24.06
CA THR A 67 11.22 14.20 24.85
C THR A 67 11.36 13.83 26.32
#